data_AF-A0A7R9LSF8-F1
#
_entry.id   AF-A0A7R9LSF8-F1
#
_cell.length_a   1.000
_cell.length_b   1.000
_cell.length_c   1.000
_cell.angle_alpha   90.00
_cell.angle_beta   90.00
_cell.angle_gamma   90.00
#
_symmetry.space_group_name_H-M   'P 1'
#
loop_
_entity.id
_entity.type
_entity.pdbx_description
1 polymer ?
#
loop_
_entity_poly.entity_id
_entity_poly.type
_entity_poly.pdbx_seq_one_letter_code
_entity_poly.pdbx_strand_id
1 'polypeptide(L)'
;MTLATFRNLIEKPTDAEIIRDNAITMVQCKVLKQLEILQQSGQKFDDVDIKEDIDFLTEKLLASVQDLSSFDEYATEVKSGRLEWSPVHSSDKFWRENASRLNEKNYELLKILVRLLETSKDPLVLSVASHDLGEYVRHYGRGKV
;
A
#
# COMPACT_ATOMS: atom_id res chain seq x y z
N MET A 1 -13.32 -12.79 -18.70
CA MET A 1 -14.37 -11.87 -18.19
C MET A 1 -13.90 -11.06 -16.99
N THR A 2 -13.25 -11.66 -15.98
CA THR A 2 -12.82 -10.91 -14.77
C THR A 2 -11.66 -9.92 -15.00
N LEU A 3 -10.65 -10.28 -15.82
CA LEU A 3 -9.49 -9.43 -16.09
C LEU A 3 -9.84 -8.17 -16.90
N ALA A 4 -10.60 -8.33 -17.98
CA ALA A 4 -11.12 -7.21 -18.77
C ALA A 4 -11.93 -6.21 -17.93
N THR A 5 -12.69 -6.67 -16.93
CA THR A 5 -13.39 -5.77 -16.00
C THR A 5 -12.41 -4.96 -15.16
N PHE A 6 -11.37 -5.59 -14.59
CA PHE A 6 -10.34 -4.87 -13.85
C PHE A 6 -9.59 -3.87 -14.72
N ARG A 7 -9.26 -4.23 -15.96
CA ARG A 7 -8.66 -3.31 -16.92
C ARG A 7 -9.58 -2.11 -17.17
N ASN A 8 -10.86 -2.35 -17.44
CA ASN A 8 -11.83 -1.29 -17.68
C ASN A 8 -11.99 -0.35 -16.48
N LEU A 9 -11.92 -0.86 -15.25
CA LEU A 9 -11.96 -0.01 -14.04
C LEU A 9 -10.75 0.91 -13.89
N ILE A 10 -9.62 0.60 -14.54
CA ILE A 10 -8.42 1.44 -14.54
C ILE A 10 -8.35 2.32 -15.81
N GLU A 11 -8.74 1.78 -16.97
CA GLU A 11 -8.55 2.42 -18.28
C GLU A 11 -9.68 3.38 -18.66
N LYS A 12 -10.93 3.11 -18.25
CA LYS A 12 -12.09 3.89 -18.69
C LYS A 12 -12.38 5.17 -17.90
N PRO A 13 -12.15 5.26 -16.58
CA PRO A 13 -12.39 6.51 -15.86
C PRO A 13 -11.47 7.62 -16.37
N THR A 14 -11.97 8.86 -16.37
CA THR A 14 -11.17 10.05 -16.70
C THR A 14 -10.60 10.74 -15.46
N ASP A 15 -11.13 10.41 -14.28
CA ASP A 15 -10.72 10.97 -13.01
C ASP A 15 -9.53 10.18 -12.43
N ALA A 16 -8.41 10.86 -12.24
CA ALA A 16 -7.18 10.26 -11.72
C ALA A 16 -7.35 9.70 -10.30
N GLU A 17 -8.20 10.31 -9.46
CA GLU A 17 -8.44 9.86 -8.10
C GLU A 17 -9.18 8.51 -8.10
N ILE A 18 -10.18 8.36 -8.97
CA ILE A 18 -10.93 7.09 -9.13
C ILE A 18 -10.02 5.98 -9.66
N ILE A 19 -9.15 6.28 -10.64
CA ILE A 19 -8.20 5.30 -11.18
C ILE A 19 -7.27 4.82 -10.07
N ARG A 20 -6.74 5.75 -9.27
CA ARG A 20 -5.86 5.45 -8.15
C ARG A 20 -6.56 4.57 -7.10
N ASP A 21 -7.77 4.94 -6.69
CA ASP A 21 -8.54 4.19 -5.68
C ASP A 21 -8.88 2.78 -6.15
N ASN A 22 -9.23 2.62 -7.43
CA ASN A 22 -9.46 1.31 -8.03
C ASN A 22 -8.18 0.45 -8.01
N ALA A 23 -7.03 1.03 -8.36
CA ALA A 23 -5.76 0.32 -8.32
C ALA A 23 -5.34 -0.06 -6.89
N ILE A 24 -5.49 0.85 -5.91
CA ILE A 24 -5.26 0.59 -4.48
C ILE A 24 -6.10 -0.59 -4.02
N THR A 25 -7.41 -0.56 -4.30
CA THR A 25 -8.35 -1.61 -3.89
C THR A 25 -7.94 -2.95 -4.48
N MET A 26 -7.55 -3.00 -5.75
CA MET A 26 -7.07 -4.23 -6.39
C MET A 26 -5.78 -4.77 -5.75
N VAL A 27 -4.83 -3.90 -5.39
CA VAL A 27 -3.61 -4.28 -4.66
C VAL A 27 -3.97 -4.86 -3.29
N GLN A 28 -4.84 -4.20 -2.53
CA GLN A 28 -5.29 -4.65 -1.20
C GLN A 28 -5.99 -6.02 -1.28
N CYS A 29 -6.83 -6.22 -2.29
CA CYS A 29 -7.52 -7.48 -2.57
C CYS A 29 -6.62 -8.57 -3.18
N LYS A 30 -5.31 -8.38 -3.22
CA LYS A 30 -4.30 -9.36 -3.68
C LYS A 30 -4.41 -9.72 -5.17
N VAL A 31 -4.99 -8.84 -5.99
CA VAL A 31 -5.07 -9.06 -7.45
C VAL A 31 -3.68 -9.19 -8.05
N LEU A 32 -2.73 -8.33 -7.66
CA LEU A 32 -1.34 -8.38 -8.14
C LEU A 32 -0.68 -9.74 -7.88
N LYS A 33 -0.81 -10.28 -6.67
CA LYS A 33 -0.30 -11.61 -6.32
C LYS A 33 -0.93 -12.72 -7.17
N GLN A 34 -2.22 -12.59 -7.49
CA GLN A 34 -2.90 -13.56 -8.34
C GLN A 34 -2.40 -13.49 -9.80
N LEU A 35 -2.10 -12.29 -10.31
CA LEU A 35 -1.51 -12.09 -11.64
C LEU A 35 -0.12 -12.74 -11.73
N GLU A 36 0.73 -12.55 -10.71
CA GLU A 36 2.04 -13.19 -10.63
C GLU A 36 1.95 -14.73 -10.66
N ILE A 37 0.98 -15.30 -9.93
CA ILE A 37 0.73 -16.75 -9.95
C ILE A 37 0.31 -17.20 -11.34
N LEU A 38 -0.56 -16.45 -12.03
CA LEU A 38 -1.01 -16.79 -13.39
C LEU A 38 0.17 -16.78 -14.36
N GLN A 39 1.07 -15.79 -14.28
CA GLN A 39 2.27 -15.71 -15.11
C GLN A 39 3.25 -16.86 -14.81
N GLN A 40 3.41 -17.25 -13.53
CA GLN A 40 4.33 -18.30 -13.10
C GLN A 40 3.79 -19.73 -13.27
N SER A 41 2.47 -19.90 -13.39
CA SER A 41 1.81 -21.21 -13.46
C SER A 41 2.17 -22.03 -14.70
N GLY A 42 2.86 -21.43 -15.68
CA GLY A 42 3.15 -22.06 -16.97
C GLY A 42 1.90 -22.28 -17.83
N GLN A 43 0.75 -21.74 -17.41
CA GLN A 43 -0.49 -21.80 -18.15
C GLN A 43 -0.34 -21.01 -19.45
N LYS A 44 -0.44 -21.72 -20.58
CA LYS A 44 -0.43 -21.09 -21.89
C LYS A 44 -1.81 -20.51 -22.15
N PHE A 45 -1.91 -19.19 -22.08
CA PHE A 45 -3.07 -18.47 -22.61
C PHE A 45 -2.90 -18.38 -24.13
N ASP A 46 -3.73 -19.10 -24.88
CA ASP A 46 -3.77 -19.01 -26.34
C ASP A 46 -4.47 -17.71 -26.80
N ASP A 47 -5.28 -17.12 -25.92
CA ASP A 47 -5.92 -15.83 -26.10
C ASP A 47 -4.92 -14.68 -25.84
N VAL A 48 -4.71 -13.85 -26.87
CA VAL A 48 -3.80 -12.70 -26.82
C VAL A 48 -4.33 -11.60 -25.91
N ASP A 49 -5.65 -11.40 -25.89
CA ASP A 49 -6.29 -10.34 -25.09
C ASP A 49 -6.09 -10.61 -23.60
N ILE A 50 -6.08 -11.89 -23.20
CA ILE A 50 -5.81 -12.28 -21.80
C ILE A 50 -4.38 -11.92 -21.40
N LYS A 51 -3.39 -12.16 -22.27
CA LYS A 51 -1.99 -11.80 -21.96
C LYS A 51 -1.83 -10.30 -21.85
N GLU A 52 -2.40 -9.55 -22.79
CA GLU A 52 -2.37 -8.09 -22.77
C GLU A 52 -3.04 -7.52 -21.52
N ASP A 53 -4.18 -8.09 -21.10
CA ASP A 53 -4.85 -7.69 -19.86
C ASP A 53 -3.99 -7.98 -18.61
N ILE A 54 -3.33 -9.15 -18.55
CA ILE A 54 -2.44 -9.51 -17.44
C ILE A 54 -1.26 -8.55 -17.37
N ASP A 55 -0.61 -8.28 -18.49
CA ASP A 55 0.57 -7.42 -18.55
C ASP A 55 0.19 -5.97 -18.22
N PHE A 56 -0.91 -5.46 -18.77
CA PHE A 56 -1.45 -4.14 -18.46
C PHE A 56 -1.75 -3.98 -16.96
N LEU A 57 -2.50 -4.93 -16.39
CA LEU A 57 -2.86 -4.87 -14.97
C LEU A 57 -1.61 -4.99 -14.09
N THR A 58 -0.67 -5.86 -14.43
CA THR A 58 0.57 -6.04 -13.66
C THR A 58 1.38 -4.74 -13.65
N GLU A 59 1.57 -4.10 -14.80
CA GLU A 59 2.27 -2.82 -14.91
C GLU A 59 1.59 -1.73 -14.06
N LYS A 60 0.27 -1.55 -14.23
CA LYS A 60 -0.48 -0.49 -13.53
C LYS A 60 -0.53 -0.69 -12.02
N LEU A 61 -0.73 -1.93 -11.57
CA LEU A 61 -0.77 -2.23 -10.14
C LEU A 61 0.61 -2.14 -9.51
N LEU A 62 1.69 -2.55 -10.20
CA LEU A 62 3.06 -2.35 -9.71
C LEU A 62 3.44 -0.88 -9.61
N ALA A 63 3.09 -0.07 -10.62
CA ALA A 63 3.30 1.37 -10.58
C ALA A 63 2.53 2.01 -9.41
N SER A 64 1.28 1.58 -9.18
CA SER A 64 0.47 2.05 -8.06
C SER A 64 1.07 1.66 -6.71
N VAL A 65 1.62 0.45 -6.56
CA VAL A 65 2.34 0.04 -5.35
C VAL A 65 3.57 0.92 -5.11
N GLN A 66 4.32 1.28 -6.17
CA GLN A 66 5.46 2.17 -6.03
C GLN A 66 5.05 3.57 -5.61
N ASP A 67 4.00 4.14 -6.22
CA ASP A 67 3.49 5.47 -5.91
C ASP A 67 2.98 5.56 -4.46
N LEU A 68 2.17 4.58 -4.05
CA LEU A 68 1.65 4.44 -2.68
C LEU A 68 2.74 4.19 -1.64
N SER A 69 3.91 3.71 -2.07
CA SER A 69 5.03 3.40 -1.17
C SER A 69 5.88 4.61 -0.80
N SER A 70 5.46 5.82 -1.16
CA SER A 70 6.21 7.03 -0.81
C SER A 70 6.08 7.35 0.68
N PHE A 71 7.19 7.75 1.29
CA PHE A 71 7.19 8.19 2.69
C PHE A 71 6.38 9.48 2.90
N ASP A 72 6.28 10.33 1.88
CA ASP A 72 5.58 11.60 1.99
C ASP A 72 4.07 11.40 2.06
N GLU A 73 3.52 10.41 1.34
CA GLU A 73 2.12 10.01 1.45
C GLU A 73 1.84 9.39 2.82
N TYR A 74 2.70 8.47 3.28
CA TYR A 74 2.64 7.93 4.65
C TYR A 74 2.64 9.04 5.71
N ALA A 75 3.58 9.98 5.62
CA ALA A 75 3.68 11.07 6.58
C ALA A 75 2.45 11.99 6.56
N THR A 76 1.84 12.19 5.39
CA THR A 76 0.62 12.98 5.23
C THR A 76 -0.59 12.27 5.85
N GLU A 77 -0.73 10.97 5.61
CA GLU A 77 -1.77 10.14 6.20
C GLU A 77 -1.69 10.15 7.74
N VAL A 78 -0.51 9.88 8.30
CA VAL A 78 -0.27 9.92 9.76
C VAL A 78 -0.64 11.29 10.34
N LYS A 79 -0.21 12.38 9.68
CA LYS A 79 -0.52 13.75 10.12
C LYS A 79 -2.01 14.09 10.04
N SER A 80 -2.73 13.51 9.10
CA SER A 80 -4.19 13.68 8.99
C SER A 80 -4.95 12.97 10.12
N GLY A 81 -4.35 11.93 10.71
CA GLY A 81 -4.96 11.07 11.72
C GLY A 81 -5.99 10.07 11.16
N ARG A 82 -6.15 9.98 9.84
CA ARG A 82 -7.04 9.06 9.14
C ARG A 82 -6.24 7.90 8.55
N LEU A 83 -5.76 7.03 9.42
CA LEU A 83 -4.96 5.87 9.01
C LEU A 83 -5.84 4.79 8.38
N GLU A 84 -5.39 4.26 7.24
CA GLU A 84 -6.05 3.17 6.52
C GLU A 84 -5.04 2.07 6.19
N TRP A 85 -5.51 0.84 5.96
CA TRP A 85 -4.59 -0.24 5.56
C TRP A 85 -4.12 -0.07 4.12
N SER A 86 -2.99 0.59 3.93
CA SER A 86 -2.33 0.76 2.63
C SER A 86 -1.02 -0.07 2.52
N PRO A 87 -0.44 -0.24 1.31
CA PRO A 87 0.76 -1.05 1.11
C PRO A 87 1.98 -0.64 1.95
N VAL A 88 2.10 0.64 2.35
CA VAL A 88 3.23 1.12 3.18
C VAL A 88 3.30 0.43 4.52
N HIS A 89 2.15 0.20 5.18
CA HIS A 89 2.12 -0.42 6.50
C HIS A 89 2.57 -1.88 6.48
N SER A 90 2.31 -2.59 5.38
CA SER A 90 2.66 -4.02 5.25
C SER A 90 3.99 -4.29 4.54
N SER A 91 4.64 -3.28 3.96
CA SER A 91 5.82 -3.45 3.11
C SER A 91 7.11 -3.48 3.94
N ASP A 92 7.73 -4.66 4.05
CA ASP A 92 9.03 -4.84 4.71
C ASP A 92 10.12 -3.94 4.08
N LYS A 93 10.08 -3.75 2.75
CA LYS A 93 10.98 -2.84 2.04
C LYS A 93 10.80 -1.39 2.49
N PHE A 94 9.55 -0.93 2.60
CA PHE A 94 9.25 0.43 3.05
C PHE A 94 9.84 0.70 4.44
N TRP A 95 9.61 -0.21 5.38
CA TRP A 95 10.09 -0.06 6.75
C TRP A 95 11.61 -0.14 6.87
N ARG A 96 12.28 -1.01 6.10
CA ARG A 96 13.75 -1.02 6.05
C ARG A 96 14.34 0.30 5.60
N GLU A 97 13.72 0.95 4.61
CA GLU A 97 14.21 2.19 4.02
C GLU A 97 13.85 3.41 4.86
N ASN A 98 12.66 3.43 5.48
CA ASN A 98 12.09 4.65 6.04
C ASN A 98 11.92 4.64 7.57
N ALA A 99 12.12 3.53 8.29
CA ALA A 99 11.92 3.48 9.75
C ALA A 99 12.75 4.54 10.50
N SER A 100 13.98 4.81 10.05
CA SER A 100 14.84 5.84 10.66
C SER A 100 14.30 7.28 10.47
N ARG A 101 13.55 7.52 9.40
CA ARG A 101 12.97 8.83 9.05
C ARG A 101 11.85 9.24 9.99
N LEU A 102 11.23 8.30 10.71
CA LEU A 102 10.24 8.61 11.75
C LEU A 102 10.83 9.43 12.92
N ASN A 103 12.16 9.44 13.06
CA ASN A 103 12.88 10.23 14.07
C ASN A 103 13.12 11.68 13.63
N GLU A 104 12.89 12.01 12.35
CA GLU A 104 13.00 13.36 11.83
C GLU A 104 12.02 14.31 12.55
N LYS A 105 12.30 15.61 12.46
CA LYS A 105 11.46 16.68 13.04
C LYS A 105 11.13 16.43 14.52
N ASN A 106 12.12 15.96 15.28
CA ASN A 106 11.99 15.64 16.70
C ASN A 106 10.88 14.59 16.96
N TYR A 107 10.96 13.46 16.27
CA TYR A 107 10.04 12.33 16.42
C TYR A 107 8.57 12.71 16.17
N GLU A 108 8.31 13.64 15.24
CA GLU A 108 6.97 14.20 14.98
C GLU A 108 5.96 13.09 14.68
N LEU A 109 6.28 12.20 13.72
CA LEU A 109 5.37 11.12 13.30
C LEU A 109 5.12 10.12 14.43
N LEU A 110 6.15 9.74 15.19
CA LEU A 110 6.00 8.82 16.33
C LEU A 110 5.11 9.42 17.42
N LYS A 111 5.27 10.71 17.72
CA LYS A 111 4.41 11.41 18.69
C LYS A 111 2.95 11.43 18.22
N ILE A 112 2.71 11.60 16.92
CA ILE A 112 1.35 11.54 16.36
C ILE A 112 0.78 10.13 16.48
N LEU A 113 1.52 9.09 16.10
CA LEU A 113 1.09 7.69 16.24
C LEU A 113 0.74 7.35 17.69
N VAL A 114 1.58 7.72 18.65
CA VAL A 114 1.28 7.54 20.09
C VAL A 114 0.02 8.30 20.50
N ARG A 115 -0.12 9.56 20.09
CA ARG A 115 -1.33 10.35 20.38
C ARG A 115 -2.58 9.71 19.77
N LEU A 116 -2.52 9.14 18.57
CA LEU A 116 -3.64 8.44 17.94
C LEU A 116 -4.05 7.22 18.77
N LEU A 117 -3.10 6.47 19.33
CA LEU A 117 -3.39 5.37 20.25
C LEU A 117 -4.06 5.81 21.55
N GLU A 118 -3.71 6.99 22.06
CA GLU A 118 -4.30 7.53 23.30
C GLU A 118 -5.69 8.15 23.08
N THR A 119 -5.95 8.73 21.91
CA THR A 119 -7.10 9.62 21.70
C THR A 119 -8.14 9.10 20.70
N SER A 120 -7.76 8.22 19.77
CA SER A 120 -8.70 7.67 18.81
C SER A 120 -9.62 6.64 19.47
N LYS A 121 -10.87 6.59 19.02
CA LYS A 121 -11.83 5.52 19.34
C LYS A 121 -12.10 4.60 18.15
N ASP A 122 -11.50 4.90 17.01
CA ASP A 122 -11.66 4.11 15.80
C ASP A 122 -10.76 2.87 15.87
N PRO A 123 -11.33 1.65 15.92
CA PRO A 123 -10.55 0.41 15.97
C PRO A 123 -9.56 0.26 14.80
N LEU A 124 -9.89 0.80 13.63
CA LEU A 124 -9.02 0.73 12.45
C LEU A 124 -7.77 1.57 12.67
N VAL A 125 -7.94 2.84 13.02
CA VAL A 125 -6.82 3.76 13.30
C VAL A 125 -5.93 3.22 14.42
N LEU A 126 -6.53 2.68 15.48
CA LEU A 126 -5.79 2.06 16.59
C LEU A 126 -4.97 0.85 16.14
N SER A 127 -5.54 0.02 15.25
CA SER A 127 -4.87 -1.17 14.72
C SER A 127 -3.67 -0.81 13.84
N VAL A 128 -3.86 0.14 12.91
CA VAL A 128 -2.79 0.60 12.01
C VAL A 128 -1.69 1.30 12.80
N ALA A 129 -2.03 2.23 13.70
CA ALA A 129 -1.04 2.93 14.52
C ALA A 129 -0.23 1.97 15.42
N SER A 130 -0.88 0.96 16.00
CA SER A 130 -0.20 -0.05 16.81
C SER A 130 0.76 -0.90 15.97
N HIS A 131 0.33 -1.26 14.76
CA HIS A 131 1.14 -2.03 13.82
C HIS A 131 2.39 -1.24 13.41
N ASP A 132 2.23 0.02 13.02
CA ASP A 132 3.31 0.90 12.58
C ASP A 132 4.38 1.11 13.65
N LEU A 133 3.98 1.29 14.91
CA LEU A 133 4.94 1.37 16.01
C LEU A 133 5.70 0.04 16.18
N GLY A 134 5.03 -1.09 16.00
CA GLY A 134 5.65 -2.41 15.99
C GLY A 134 6.68 -2.56 14.87
N GLU A 135 6.33 -2.14 13.65
CA GLU A 135 7.21 -2.17 12.49
C GLU A 135 8.41 -1.24 12.64
N TYR A 136 8.19 -0.03 13.19
CA TYR A 136 9.27 0.88 13.57
C TYR A 136 10.23 0.24 14.57
N VAL A 137 9.74 -0.35 15.67
CA VAL A 137 10.59 -1.00 16.69
C VAL A 137 11.32 -2.23 16.13
N ARG A 138 10.69 -2.96 15.20
CA ARG A 138 11.28 -4.12 14.51
C ARG A 138 12.46 -3.72 13.64
N HIS A 139 12.31 -2.64 12.86
CA HIS A 139 13.29 -2.21 11.86
C HIS A 139 14.31 -1.21 12.40
N TYR A 140 13.97 -0.47 13.46
CA TYR A 140 14.86 0.49 14.11
C TYR A 140 15.29 -0.01 15.49
N GLY A 141 16.34 -0.85 15.51
CA GLY A 141 16.85 -1.49 16.73
C GLY A 141 17.31 -0.53 17.84
N ARG A 142 17.55 0.76 17.54
CA ARG A 142 17.86 1.81 18.52
C ARG A 142 16.63 2.38 19.25
N GLY A 143 15.41 2.03 18.83
CA GLY A 143 14.16 2.43 19.51
C GLY A 143 13.78 1.53 20.71
N LYS A 144 14.63 0.55 21.05
CA LYS A 144 14.42 -0.43 22.13
C LYS A 144 15.13 -0.09 23.45
N VAL A 145 15.69 1.11 23.57
CA VAL A 145 16.51 1.51 24.73
C VAL A 145 15.79 2.56 25.55
#